data_AF-A0A974TDC9-F1
#
_entry.id   AF-A0A974TDC9-F1
#
_cell.length_a   1.000
_cell.length_b   1.000
_cell.length_c   1.000
_cell.angle_alpha   90.00
_cell.angle_beta   90.00
_cell.angle_gamma   90.00
#
_symmetry.space_group_name_H-M   'P 1'
#
loop_
_entity.id
_entity.type
_entity.pdbx_description
1 polymer ?
#
loop_
_entity_poly.entity_id
_entity_poly.type
_entity_poly.pdbx_seq_one_letter_code
_entity_poly.pdbx_strand_id
1 'polypeptide(L)'
;MFAHGDLWHTIDLLAERCNLSTSGLALKAGLDSTSLNKSKRMSPDRRERWPSTETLSKLLAAAEVNLLAFATLMNSLPEQIDAPIGDREQSDEMEQSRAAA
;
A
#
# COMPACT_ATOMS: atom_id res chain seq x y z
N MET A 1 10.98 -11.59 -1.64
CA MET A 1 11.53 -10.21 -1.65
C MET A 1 10.36 -9.28 -1.35
N PHE A 2 10.44 -8.32 -0.44
CA PHE A 2 9.26 -7.50 -0.08
C PHE A 2 8.91 -6.50 -1.19
N ALA A 3 7.66 -6.50 -1.65
CA ALA A 3 7.13 -5.50 -2.57
C ALA A 3 6.71 -4.23 -1.79
N HIS A 4 6.62 -3.08 -2.46
CA HIS A 4 6.19 -1.84 -1.78
C HIS A 4 4.72 -1.94 -1.35
N GLY A 5 3.91 -2.71 -2.09
CA GLY A 5 2.52 -3.03 -1.74
C GLY A 5 2.38 -3.78 -0.43
N ASP A 6 3.30 -4.70 -0.12
CA ASP A 6 3.26 -5.53 1.11
C ASP A 6 3.30 -4.66 2.35
N LEU A 7 4.14 -3.62 2.36
CA LEU A 7 4.25 -2.71 3.49
C LEU A 7 2.96 -1.94 3.72
N TRP A 8 2.38 -1.38 2.66
CA TRP A 8 1.12 -0.63 2.77
C TRP A 8 -0.04 -1.52 3.20
N HIS A 9 -0.10 -2.74 2.70
CA HIS A 9 -1.09 -3.73 3.13
C HIS A 9 -0.89 -4.13 4.60
N THR A 10 0.36 -4.31 5.03
CA THR A 10 0.69 -4.57 6.44
C THR A 10 0.23 -3.43 7.35
N ILE A 11 0.37 -2.16 6.92
CA ILE A 11 -0.15 -1.00 7.67
C ILE A 11 -1.68 -1.02 7.75
N ASP A 12 -2.35 -1.39 6.66
CA ASP A 12 -3.82 -1.52 6.63
C ASP A 12 -4.28 -2.58 7.66
N LEU A 13 -3.67 -3.76 7.64
CA LEU A 13 -3.95 -4.83 8.60
C LEU A 13 -3.58 -4.45 10.04
N LEU A 14 -2.50 -3.68 10.23
CA LEU A 14 -2.12 -3.19 11.55
C LEU A 14 -3.21 -2.29 12.13
N ALA A 15 -3.78 -1.40 11.32
CA ALA A 15 -4.91 -0.56 11.72
C ALA A 15 -6.15 -1.40 12.05
N GLU A 16 -6.48 -2.39 11.21
CA GLU A 16 -7.59 -3.31 11.45
C GLU A 16 -7.44 -4.09 12.76
N ARG A 17 -6.23 -4.57 13.08
CA ARG A 17 -5.94 -5.23 14.37
C ARG A 17 -6.15 -4.33 15.58
N CYS A 18 -5.95 -3.03 15.41
CA CYS A 18 -6.25 -2.04 16.43
C CYS A 18 -7.74 -1.63 16.47
N ASN A 19 -8.61 -2.23 15.64
CA ASN A 19 -10.00 -1.79 15.41
C ASN A 19 -10.09 -0.33 14.94
N LEU A 20 -9.10 0.13 14.16
CA LEU A 20 -9.03 1.50 13.62
C LEU A 20 -9.02 1.47 12.10
N SER A 21 -9.46 2.58 11.48
CA SER A 21 -9.11 2.86 10.11
C SER A 21 -7.65 3.32 10.02
N THR A 22 -7.05 3.28 8.84
CA THR A 22 -5.70 3.84 8.61
C THR A 22 -5.59 5.29 9.03
N SER A 23 -6.60 6.12 8.73
CA SER A 23 -6.68 7.50 9.21
C SER A 23 -6.81 7.57 10.74
N GLY A 24 -7.55 6.65 11.36
CA GLY A 24 -7.66 6.55 12.81
C GLY A 24 -6.35 6.17 13.48
N LEU A 25 -5.60 5.24 12.90
CA LEU A 25 -4.26 4.88 13.35
C LEU A 25 -3.28 6.05 13.17
N ALA A 26 -3.38 6.80 12.06
CA ALA A 26 -2.59 8.00 11.84
C ALA A 26 -2.85 9.06 12.93
N LEU A 27 -4.13 9.33 13.24
CA LEU A 27 -4.51 10.24 14.32
C LEU A 27 -3.99 9.76 15.68
N LYS A 28 -4.12 8.47 15.99
CA LYS A 28 -3.58 7.87 17.22
C LYS A 28 -2.06 8.01 17.31
N ALA A 29 -1.37 7.95 16.17
CA ALA A 29 0.08 8.14 16.05
C ALA A 29 0.55 9.60 16.02
N GLY A 30 -0.36 10.57 16.19
CA GLY A 30 -0.03 12.00 16.14
C GLY A 30 0.37 12.47 14.73
N LEU A 31 -0.08 11.76 13.70
CA LEU A 31 0.11 12.11 12.30
C LEU A 31 -1.16 12.78 11.74
N ASP A 32 -1.02 13.46 10.61
CA ASP A 32 -2.18 13.95 9.87
C ASP A 32 -3.01 12.78 9.32
N SER A 33 -4.33 12.87 9.47
CA SER A 33 -5.29 11.80 9.15
C SER A 33 -5.29 11.36 7.67
N THR A 34 -4.77 12.21 6.78
CA THR A 34 -4.69 11.94 5.34
C THR A 34 -3.34 11.41 4.88
N SER A 35 -2.35 11.39 5.78
CA SER A 35 -0.97 11.01 5.46
C SER A 35 -0.82 9.58 4.95
N LEU A 36 -1.74 8.68 5.34
CA LEU A 36 -1.71 7.26 4.98
C LEU A 36 -2.74 6.88 3.89
N ASN A 37 -3.44 7.87 3.32
CA ASN A 37 -4.45 7.64 2.29
C ASN A 37 -3.83 7.05 1.02
N LYS A 38 -4.58 6.17 0.34
CA LYS A 38 -4.13 5.49 -0.90
C LYS A 38 -3.57 6.46 -1.96
N SER A 39 -4.17 7.64 -2.11
CA SER A 39 -3.71 8.68 -3.05
C SER A 39 -2.32 9.26 -2.74
N LYS A 40 -1.79 9.07 -1.53
CA LYS A 40 -0.46 9.53 -1.09
C LYS A 40 0.59 8.42 -1.08
N ARG A 41 0.20 7.17 -1.36
CA ARG A 41 1.09 5.98 -1.43
C ARG A 41 1.85 5.89 -2.73
N MET A 42 1.39 6.60 -3.76
CA MET A 42 2.07 6.76 -5.04
C MET A 42 2.65 8.17 -5.14
N SER A 43 3.87 8.27 -5.64
CA SER A 43 4.47 9.55 -6.01
C SER A 43 3.80 10.12 -7.27
N PRO A 44 3.91 11.44 -7.52
CA PRO A 44 3.40 12.07 -8.75
C PRO A 44 3.98 11.44 -10.03
N ASP A 45 5.20 10.91 -9.95
CA ASP A 45 5.90 10.17 -11.02
C ASP A 45 5.47 8.69 -11.12
N ARG A 46 4.30 8.32 -10.55
CA ARG A 46 3.75 6.95 -10.50
C ARG A 46 4.64 5.90 -9.83
N ARG A 47 5.69 6.32 -9.12
CA ARG A 47 6.54 5.43 -8.32
C ARG A 47 5.89 5.13 -6.98
N GLU A 48 5.94 3.88 -6.57
CA GLU A 48 5.53 3.48 -5.24
C GLU A 48 6.37 4.20 -4.18
N ARG A 49 5.72 4.81 -3.19
CA ARG A 49 6.39 5.57 -2.14
C ARG A 49 6.41 4.75 -0.85
N TRP A 50 7.59 4.54 -0.27
CA TRP A 50 7.69 4.02 1.09
C TRP A 50 7.36 5.13 2.10
N PRO A 51 6.66 4.81 3.20
CA PRO A 51 6.60 5.72 4.34
C PRO A 51 8.00 5.90 4.92
N SER A 52 8.24 7.04 5.55
CA SER A 52 9.50 7.25 6.25
C SER A 52 9.60 6.33 7.47
N THR A 53 10.83 6.01 7.88
CA THR A 53 11.08 5.24 9.11
C THR A 53 10.48 5.94 10.34
N GLU A 54 10.44 7.27 10.36
CA GLU A 54 9.81 8.05 11.42
C GLU A 54 8.30 7.80 11.49
N THR A 55 7.60 7.88 10.35
CA THR A 55 6.16 7.58 10.27
C THR A 55 5.89 6.15 10.71
N LEU A 56 6.68 5.19 10.22
CA LEU A 56 6.52 3.79 10.61
C LEU A 56 6.71 3.59 12.12
N SER A 57 7.74 4.19 12.71
CA SER A 57 7.99 4.13 14.16
C SER A 57 6.81 4.65 14.99
N LYS A 58 6.23 5.80 14.59
CA LYS A 58 5.05 6.37 15.25
C LYS A 58 3.83 5.46 15.17
N LEU A 59 3.61 4.82 14.01
CA LEU A 59 2.50 3.88 13.83
C LEU A 59 2.66 2.64 14.70
N LEU A 60 3.87 2.07 14.76
CA LEU A 60 4.19 0.92 15.59
C LEU A 60 3.99 1.24 17.07
N ALA A 61 4.46 2.41 17.52
CA ALA A 61 4.24 2.88 18.90
C ALA A 61 2.74 3.04 19.22
N ALA A 62 1.97 3.63 18.31
CA ALA A 62 0.52 3.82 18.49
C ALA A 62 -0.27 2.51 18.47
N ALA A 63 0.20 1.52 17.71
CA ALA A 63 -0.37 0.19 17.66
C ALA A 63 0.10 -0.71 18.82
N GLU A 64 1.06 -0.25 19.62
CA GLU A 64 1.72 -1.05 20.68
C GLU A 64 2.35 -2.35 20.13
N VAL A 65 2.87 -2.27 18.90
CA VAL A 65 3.47 -3.39 18.18
C VAL A 65 4.95 -3.11 17.96
N ASN A 66 5.82 -4.08 18.22
CA ASN A 66 7.24 -3.95 17.92
C ASN A 66 7.56 -4.28 16.45
N LEU A 67 8.75 -3.87 15.99
CA LEU A 67 9.16 -4.04 14.60
C LEU A 67 9.21 -5.52 14.16
N LEU A 68 9.58 -6.44 15.06
CA LEU A 68 9.64 -7.87 14.75
C LEU A 68 8.25 -8.44 14.49
N ALA A 69 7.27 -8.11 15.33
CA ALA A 69 5.87 -8.52 15.15
C ALA A 69 5.28 -7.94 13.86
N PHE A 70 5.64 -6.71 13.51
CA PHE A 70 5.28 -6.11 12.22
C PHE A 70 5.91 -6.84 11.03
N ALA A 71 7.20 -7.19 11.10
CA ALA A 71 7.86 -7.96 10.07
C ALA A 71 7.25 -9.36 9.90
N THR A 72 6.87 -10.02 10.99
CA THR A 72 6.13 -11.29 10.95
C THR A 72 4.77 -11.14 10.29
N LEU A 73 4.05 -10.04 10.55
CA LEU A 73 2.79 -9.75 9.86
C LEU A 73 2.99 -9.58 8.36
N MET A 74 4.02 -8.83 7.96
CA MET A 74 4.38 -8.63 6.56
C MET A 74 4.72 -9.95 5.87
N ASN A 75 5.45 -10.85 6.54
CA ASN A 75 5.81 -12.16 6.00
C ASN A 75 4.65 -13.18 5.97
N SER A 76 3.55 -12.88 6.66
CA SER A 76 2.33 -13.71 6.65
C SER A 76 1.35 -13.35 5.53
N LEU A 77 1.64 -12.28 4.79
CA LEU A 77 0.83 -11.90 3.63
C LEU A 77 0.99 -12.95 2.53
N PRO A 78 -0.10 -13.37 1.88
CA PRO A 78 0.02 -14.16 0.66
C PRO A 78 0.84 -13.34 -0.34
N GLU A 79 1.85 -13.96 -0.96
CA GLU A 79 2.61 -13.33 -2.05
C GLU A 79 1.60 -12.72 -3.02
N GLN A 80 1.58 -11.38 -3.08
CA GLN A 80 0.84 -10.69 -4.12
C GLN A 80 1.56 -11.07 -5.40
N ILE A 81 1.02 -12.07 -6.11
CA ILE A 81 1.42 -12.35 -7.48
C ILE A 81 1.00 -11.10 -8.23
N ASP A 82 1.93 -10.17 -8.38
CA ASP A 82 1.77 -9.03 -9.28
C ASP A 82 1.33 -9.65 -10.60
N ALA A 83 0.10 -9.33 -11.01
CA ALA A 83 -0.41 -9.79 -12.29
C ALA A 83 0.66 -9.46 -13.32
N PRO A 84 1.02 -10.39 -14.22
CA PRO A 84 2.10 -10.16 -15.17
C PRO A 84 1.85 -8.80 -15.82
N ILE A 85 2.91 -7.98 -15.86
CA ILE A 85 2.98 -6.79 -16.72
C ILE A 85 2.88 -7.35 -18.15
N GLY A 86 1.64 -7.61 -18.59
CA GLY A 86 1.30 -8.29 -19.82
C GLY A 86 0.39 -7.37 -20.61
N ASP A 87 1.00 -6.72 -21.60
CA ASP A 87 0.42 -6.28 -22.87
C ASP A 87 -0.84 -5.41 -22.79
N ARG A 88 -0.63 -4.13 -22.51
CA ARG A 88 -1.57 -3.06 -22.90
C ARG A 88 -1.51 -2.72 -24.41
N GLU A 89 -0.83 -3.53 -25.23
CA GLU A 89 -0.61 -3.30 -26.66
C GLU A 89 -1.57 -4.06 -27.60
N GLN A 90 -2.77 -4.45 -27.16
CA GLN A 90 -3.80 -4.99 -28.10
C GLN A 90 -5.14 -4.26 -28.06
N SER A 91 -5.33 -3.27 -27.18
CA SER A 91 -6.57 -2.51 -27.12
C SER A 91 -6.71 -1.48 -28.25
N ASP A 92 -5.63 -1.09 -28.94
CA ASP A 92 -5.69 -0.10 -30.02
C ASP A 92 -6.01 -0.69 -31.42
N GLU A 93 -5.82 -2.00 -31.64
CA GLU A 93 -6.08 -2.60 -32.97
C GLU A 93 -7.56 -2.93 -33.24
N MET A 94 -8.38 -3.13 -32.19
CA MET A 94 -9.78 -3.52 -32.37
C MET A 94 -10.71 -2.35 -32.74
N GLU A 95 -10.30 -1.10 -32.46
CA GLU A 95 -11.11 0.09 -32.75
C GLU A 95 -10.92 0.61 -34.19
N GLN A 96 -9.82 0.24 -34.85
CA GLN A 96 -9.56 0.64 -36.24
C GLN A 96 -10.26 -0.28 -37.27
N SER A 97 -10.53 -1.54 -36.91
CA SER A 97 -11.21 -2.50 -37.79
C SER A 97 -12.75 -2.32 -37.83
N ARG A 98 -13.34 -1.63 -36.84
CA ARG A 98 -14.79 -1.39 -36.79
C ARG A 98 -15.25 -0.10 -37.48
N ALA A 99 -14.31 0.74 -37.93
CA ALA A 99 -14.58 1.98 -38.65
C ALA A 99 -14.40 1.87 -40.18
N ALA A 100 -14.01 0.69 -40.70
CA ALA A 100 -13.74 0.47 -42.12
C ALA A 100 -14.62 -0.62 -42.78
N ALA A 101 -15.73 -1.01 -42.15
CA ALA A 101 -16.72 -1.93 -42.72
C ALA A 101 -18.08 -1.22 -42.88
#